data_AF-A0A522JV63-F1
#
_entry.id   AF-A0A522JV63-F1
#
_cell.length_a   1.000
_cell.length_b   1.000
_cell.length_c   1.000
_cell.angle_alpha   90.00
_cell.angle_beta   90.00
_cell.angle_gamma   90.00
#
_symmetry.space_group_name_H-M   'P 1'
#
loop_
_entity.id
_entity.type
_entity.pdbx_description
1 polymer ?
#
loop_
_entity_poly.entity_id
_entity_poly.type
_entity_poly.pdbx_seq_one_letter_code
_entity_poly.pdbx_strand_id
1 'polypeptide(L)'
;HGKWLLVDFIYTRCPTYCVALGGEFAQLQDILAKPLAQGKVQLLSVSFDPVHDTPAQLKAYMQHSRDRGLGWIAARPVEPQGLVQLKQAFGITVIADPASGGYTHNAAIHLVDPRGRLVQIFDENAPDLVGKAVLRRLAQ
;
A
#
# COMPACT_ATOMS: atom_id res chain seq x y z
N HIS A 1 7.27 -13.54 -4.06
CA HIS A 1 7.58 -14.52 -3.00
C HIS A 1 8.98 -14.29 -2.46
N GLY A 2 9.26 -14.64 -1.21
CA GLY A 2 10.59 -14.50 -0.60
C GLY A 2 10.92 -13.13 0.00
N LYS A 3 9.96 -12.20 0.04
CA LYS A 3 10.11 -10.86 0.65
C LYS A 3 8.94 -10.57 1.57
N TRP A 4 9.17 -9.79 2.61
CA TRP A 4 8.09 -9.16 3.36
C TRP A 4 7.43 -8.08 2.49
N LEU A 5 6.11 -8.01 2.47
CA LEU A 5 5.37 -6.97 1.75
C LEU A 5 4.62 -6.08 2.74
N LEU A 6 4.70 -4.77 2.52
CA LEU A 6 3.80 -3.80 3.10
C LEU A 6 2.84 -3.34 2.01
N VAL A 7 1.54 -3.58 2.22
CA VAL A 7 0.50 -3.38 1.21
C VAL A 7 -0.54 -2.38 1.70
N ASP A 8 -0.80 -1.33 0.94
CA ASP A 8 -1.93 -0.42 1.12
C ASP A 8 -2.85 -0.46 -0.11
N PHE A 9 -4.11 -0.05 0.11
CA PHE A 9 -5.13 0.01 -0.94
C PHE A 9 -5.54 1.48 -1.15
N ILE A 10 -5.46 1.96 -2.38
CA ILE A 10 -5.64 3.37 -2.70
C ILE A 10 -6.54 3.58 -3.93
N TYR A 11 -6.92 4.82 -4.17
CA TYR A 11 -7.31 5.28 -5.50
C TYR A 11 -6.78 6.71 -5.69
N THR A 12 -6.29 7.05 -6.88
CA THR A 12 -5.45 8.26 -7.03
C THR A 12 -6.23 9.58 -6.95
N ARG A 13 -7.57 9.53 -7.06
CA ARG A 13 -8.44 10.70 -6.92
C ARG A 13 -8.88 11.01 -5.50
N CYS A 14 -8.49 10.20 -4.52
CA CYS A 14 -8.85 10.45 -3.13
C CYS A 14 -8.16 11.74 -2.63
N PRO A 15 -8.92 12.75 -2.16
CA PRO A 15 -8.32 14.00 -1.71
C PRO A 15 -7.76 13.93 -0.28
N THR A 16 -8.03 12.85 0.47
CA THR A 16 -7.73 12.76 1.91
C THR A 16 -6.82 11.58 2.24
N TYR A 17 -7.38 10.44 2.64
CA TYR A 17 -6.66 9.32 3.26
C TYR A 17 -5.54 8.73 2.39
N CYS A 18 -5.72 8.67 1.07
CA CYS A 18 -4.67 8.12 0.21
C CYS A 18 -3.43 9.01 0.15
N VAL A 19 -3.58 10.33 0.32
CA VAL A 19 -2.41 11.22 0.40
C VAL A 19 -1.61 10.96 1.69
N ALA A 20 -2.30 10.69 2.80
CA ALA A 20 -1.66 10.31 4.06
C ALA A 20 -0.91 8.98 3.93
N LEU A 21 -1.55 7.94 3.37
CA LEU A 21 -0.94 6.62 3.13
C LEU A 21 0.31 6.72 2.24
N GLY A 22 0.24 7.50 1.15
CA GLY A 22 1.40 7.74 0.29
C GLY A 22 2.56 8.41 1.05
N GLY A 23 2.26 9.37 1.92
CA GLY A 23 3.24 10.00 2.79
C GLY A 23 3.87 9.03 3.80
N GLU A 24 3.09 8.10 4.36
CA GLU A 24 3.60 7.05 5.24
C GLU A 24 4.50 6.06 4.51
N PHE A 25 4.16 5.70 3.27
CA PHE A 25 5.01 4.85 2.43
C PHE A 25 6.35 5.52 2.14
N ALA A 26 6.37 6.82 1.85
CA ALA A 26 7.61 7.56 1.70
C ALA A 26 8.45 7.59 2.98
N GLN A 27 7.83 7.69 4.17
CA GLN A 27 8.55 7.56 5.44
C GLN A 27 9.07 6.14 5.69
N LEU A 28 8.29 5.12 5.32
CA LEU A 28 8.71 3.72 5.41
C LEU A 28 9.90 3.42 4.49
N GLN A 29 10.03 4.10 3.35
CA GLN A 29 11.23 4.01 2.52
C GLN A 29 12.48 4.46 3.27
N ASP A 30 12.37 5.54 4.07
CA ASP A 30 13.46 6.05 4.88
C ASP A 30 13.78 5.09 6.04
N ILE A 31 12.75 4.63 6.79
CA ILE A 31 12.90 3.71 7.95
C ILE A 31 13.47 2.35 7.53
N LEU A 32 13.04 1.82 6.38
CA LEU A 32 13.38 0.49 5.89
C LEU A 32 14.40 0.51 4.75
N ALA A 33 15.16 1.60 4.59
CA ALA A 33 16.07 1.80 3.47
C ALA A 33 17.03 0.61 3.24
N LYS A 34 17.64 0.09 4.32
CA LYS A 34 18.56 -1.07 4.21
C LYS A 34 17.84 -2.36 3.80
N PRO A 35 16.77 -2.82 4.47
CA PRO A 35 15.99 -3.97 4.00
C PRO A 35 15.42 -3.85 2.57
N LEU A 36 14.99 -2.65 2.17
CA LEU A 36 14.48 -2.38 0.82
C LEU A 36 15.61 -2.51 -0.22
N ALA A 37 16.77 -1.92 0.03
CA ALA A 37 17.94 -2.02 -0.84
C ALA A 37 18.45 -3.48 -0.96
N GLN A 38 18.32 -4.27 0.11
CA GLN A 38 18.65 -5.70 0.10
C GLN A 38 17.57 -6.57 -0.55
N GLY A 39 16.44 -5.99 -0.98
CA GLY A 39 15.32 -6.72 -1.54
C GLY A 39 14.64 -7.67 -0.55
N LYS A 40 14.78 -7.45 0.77
CA LYS A 40 14.10 -8.24 1.82
C LYS A 40 12.68 -7.77 2.10
N VAL A 41 12.40 -6.51 1.76
CA VAL A 41 11.10 -5.84 1.90
C VAL A 41 10.70 -5.24 0.55
N GLN A 42 9.40 -5.13 0.30
CA GLN A 42 8.82 -4.39 -0.81
C GLN A 42 7.57 -3.65 -0.32
N LEU A 43 7.45 -2.38 -0.69
CA LEU A 43 6.23 -1.60 -0.51
C LEU A 43 5.38 -1.73 -1.78
N LEU A 44 4.08 -1.97 -1.62
CA LEU A 44 3.12 -2.17 -2.70
C LEU A 44 1.83 -1.39 -2.44
N SER A 45 1.54 -0.41 -3.28
CA SER A 45 0.22 0.24 -3.30
C SER A 45 -0.66 -0.36 -4.37
N VAL A 46 -1.87 -0.79 -4.00
CA VAL A 46 -2.82 -1.44 -4.90
C VAL A 46 -4.01 -0.51 -5.13
N SER A 47 -4.23 -0.11 -6.38
CA SER A 47 -5.44 0.65 -6.72
C SER A 47 -6.68 -0.24 -6.70
N PHE A 48 -7.75 0.28 -6.09
CA PHE A 48 -9.09 -0.28 -6.17
C PHE A 48 -10.00 0.42 -7.18
N ASP A 49 -9.49 1.38 -7.94
CA ASP A 49 -10.18 2.05 -9.04
C ASP A 49 -9.43 1.88 -10.38
N PRO A 50 -9.30 0.63 -10.87
CA PRO A 50 -8.49 0.34 -12.06
C PRO A 50 -9.04 0.97 -13.33
N VAL A 51 -10.32 1.37 -13.36
CA VAL A 51 -10.94 2.06 -14.52
C VAL A 51 -10.26 3.41 -14.75
N HIS A 52 -9.85 4.07 -13.67
CA HIS A 52 -9.32 5.42 -13.76
C HIS A 52 -7.87 5.55 -13.35
N ASP A 53 -7.34 4.67 -12.51
CA ASP A 53 -5.95 4.71 -12.09
C ASP A 53 -5.07 3.99 -13.12
N THR A 54 -4.74 4.68 -14.20
CA THR A 54 -3.78 4.18 -15.20
C THR A 54 -2.37 4.11 -14.61
N PRO A 55 -1.43 3.36 -15.24
CA PRO A 55 -0.03 3.38 -14.83
C PRO A 55 0.58 4.79 -14.71
N ALA A 56 0.13 5.73 -15.56
CA ALA A 56 0.59 7.11 -15.49
C ALA A 56 0.10 7.84 -14.23
N GLN A 57 -1.17 7.65 -13.83
CA GLN A 57 -1.70 8.22 -12.59
C GLN A 57 -1.08 7.58 -11.34
N LEU A 58 -0.84 6.27 -11.35
CA LEU A 58 -0.15 5.60 -10.25
C LEU A 58 1.27 6.12 -10.06
N LYS A 59 2.00 6.36 -11.16
CA LYS A 59 3.31 7.00 -11.11
C LYS A 59 3.22 8.43 -10.56
N ALA A 60 2.25 9.21 -11.03
CA ALA A 60 2.04 10.57 -10.53
C ALA A 60 1.69 10.60 -9.02
N TYR A 61 0.90 9.63 -8.54
CA TYR A 61 0.59 9.46 -7.13
C TYR A 61 1.84 9.21 -6.28
N MET A 62 2.71 8.28 -6.70
CA MET A 62 3.98 8.02 -6.01
C MET A 62 4.87 9.28 -5.97
N GLN A 63 4.97 10.00 -7.10
CA GLN A 63 5.75 11.24 -7.19
C GLN A 63 5.19 12.35 -6.27
N HIS A 64 3.87 12.54 -6.26
CA HIS A 64 3.20 13.50 -5.39
C HIS A 64 3.41 13.17 -3.91
N SER A 65 3.46 11.88 -3.59
CA SER A 65 3.74 11.35 -2.25
C SER A 65 5.22 11.44 -1.85
N ARG A 66 6.08 12.00 -2.72
CA ARG A 66 7.53 12.14 -2.52
C ARG A 66 8.25 10.80 -2.46
N ASP A 67 7.89 9.84 -3.30
CA ASP A 67 8.63 8.57 -3.45
C ASP A 67 10.17 8.78 -3.46
N ARG A 68 10.88 7.97 -2.67
CA ARG A 68 12.35 7.97 -2.56
C ARG A 68 13.03 7.15 -3.66
N GLY A 69 12.26 6.52 -4.56
CA GLY A 69 12.75 5.68 -5.64
C GLY A 69 13.28 4.32 -5.17
N LEU A 70 12.92 3.90 -3.95
CA LEU A 70 13.48 2.70 -3.31
C LEU A 70 12.38 1.71 -2.91
N GLY A 71 12.27 0.60 -3.65
CA GLY A 71 11.48 -0.55 -3.22
C GLY A 71 9.98 -0.28 -3.03
N TRP A 72 9.41 0.73 -3.69
CA TRP A 72 7.98 1.00 -3.74
C TRP A 72 7.45 0.80 -5.16
N ILE A 73 6.34 0.07 -5.28
CA ILE A 73 5.59 -0.14 -6.53
C ILE A 73 4.13 0.26 -6.28
N ALA A 74 3.52 0.93 -7.24
CA ALA A 74 2.06 1.07 -7.32
C ALA A 74 1.51 0.23 -8.48
N ALA A 75 0.45 -0.53 -8.24
CA ALA A 75 -0.14 -1.47 -9.18
C ALA A 75 -1.67 -1.37 -9.21
N ARG A 76 -2.28 -1.89 -10.27
CA ARG A 76 -3.73 -2.05 -10.41
C ARG A 76 -4.05 -3.46 -10.90
N PRO A 77 -5.16 -4.07 -10.47
CA PRO A 77 -5.66 -5.28 -11.11
C PRO A 77 -6.09 -4.97 -12.55
N VAL A 78 -5.78 -5.88 -13.47
CA VAL A 78 -6.16 -5.74 -14.89
C VAL A 78 -7.59 -6.22 -15.12
N GLU A 79 -8.01 -7.24 -14.38
CA GLU A 79 -9.33 -7.85 -14.49
C GLU A 79 -10.21 -7.49 -13.27
N PRO A 80 -11.52 -7.22 -13.46
CA PRO A 80 -12.43 -6.91 -12.35
C PRO A 80 -12.45 -7.99 -11.26
N GLN A 81 -12.34 -9.27 -11.65
CA GLN A 81 -12.34 -10.39 -10.71
C GLN A 81 -11.12 -10.35 -9.78
N GLY A 82 -9.97 -9.92 -10.28
CA GLY A 82 -8.75 -9.78 -9.47
C GLY A 82 -8.92 -8.75 -8.36
N LEU A 83 -9.62 -7.64 -8.62
CA LEU A 83 -9.93 -6.65 -7.60
C LEU A 83 -10.83 -7.22 -6.50
N VAL A 84 -11.84 -8.02 -6.87
CA VAL A 84 -12.74 -8.65 -5.89
C VAL A 84 -11.96 -9.60 -4.98
N GLN A 85 -11.11 -10.45 -5.55
CA GLN A 85 -10.29 -11.39 -4.79
C GLN A 85 -9.31 -10.68 -3.85
N LEU A 86 -8.65 -9.61 -4.32
CA LEU A 86 -7.75 -8.82 -3.49
C LEU A 86 -8.48 -8.16 -2.31
N LYS A 87 -9.63 -7.54 -2.57
CA LYS A 87 -10.44 -6.95 -1.49
C LYS A 87 -10.88 -8.00 -0.46
N GLN A 88 -11.30 -9.18 -0.89
CA GLN A 88 -11.67 -10.28 0.02
C GLN A 88 -10.48 -10.78 0.83
N ALA A 89 -9.33 -11.01 0.18
CA ALA A 89 -8.14 -11.55 0.84
C ALA A 89 -7.56 -10.60 1.91
N PHE A 90 -7.71 -9.29 1.70
CA PHE A 90 -7.21 -8.25 2.61
C PHE A 90 -8.30 -7.62 3.48
N GLY A 91 -9.57 -8.04 3.36
CA GLY A 91 -10.68 -7.47 4.13
C GLY A 91 -10.97 -6.00 3.80
N ILE A 92 -10.71 -5.57 2.57
CA ILE A 92 -10.89 -4.19 2.13
C ILE A 92 -12.35 -3.94 1.78
N THR A 93 -12.95 -2.97 2.48
CA THR A 93 -14.30 -2.47 2.23
C THR A 93 -14.19 -1.11 1.56
N VAL A 94 -14.82 -0.97 0.39
CA VAL A 94 -14.90 0.29 -0.35
C VAL A 94 -16.37 0.64 -0.51
N ILE A 95 -16.76 1.81 -0.02
CA ILE A 95 -18.13 2.33 -0.07
C ILE A 95 -18.10 3.58 -0.94
N ALA A 96 -18.97 3.65 -1.95
CA ALA A 96 -19.13 4.86 -2.73
C ALA A 96 -19.68 5.97 -1.84
N ASP A 97 -19.12 7.16 -1.97
CA ASP A 97 -19.60 8.37 -1.32
C ASP A 97 -20.11 9.34 -2.39
N PRO A 98 -21.43 9.32 -2.69
CA PRO A 98 -22.01 10.18 -3.70
C PRO A 98 -21.89 11.67 -3.40
N ALA A 99 -21.74 12.05 -2.11
CA ALA A 99 -21.65 13.45 -1.72
C ALA A 99 -20.30 14.07 -2.11
N SER A 100 -19.21 13.30 -2.02
CA SER A 100 -17.88 13.72 -2.48
C SER A 100 -17.57 13.32 -3.92
N GLY A 101 -18.40 12.47 -4.55
CA GLY A 101 -18.09 11.85 -5.84
C GLY A 101 -16.93 10.85 -5.77
N GLY A 102 -16.60 10.38 -4.56
CA GLY A 102 -15.45 9.54 -4.25
C GLY A 102 -15.82 8.24 -3.53
N TYR A 103 -14.89 7.75 -2.73
CA TYR A 103 -15.04 6.52 -1.94
C TYR A 103 -14.52 6.69 -0.52
N THR A 104 -15.21 6.08 0.44
CA THR A 104 -14.69 5.76 1.77
C THR A 104 -14.16 4.33 1.78
N HIS A 105 -12.99 4.10 2.38
CA HIS A 105 -12.46 2.76 2.58
C HIS A 105 -11.76 2.63 3.94
N ASN A 106 -11.61 1.41 4.43
CA ASN A 106 -10.79 1.13 5.62
C ASN A 106 -9.30 1.20 5.25
N ALA A 107 -8.75 2.41 5.31
CA ALA A 107 -7.32 2.66 5.13
C ALA A 107 -6.52 1.85 6.16
N ALA A 108 -5.49 1.13 5.71
CA ALA A 108 -4.61 0.35 6.57
C ALA A 108 -3.35 -0.09 5.81
N ILE A 109 -2.28 -0.38 6.55
CA ILE A 109 -1.07 -1.01 6.03
C ILE A 109 -1.07 -2.49 6.43
N HIS A 110 -0.98 -3.37 5.44
CA HIS A 110 -1.06 -4.82 5.59
C HIS A 110 0.34 -5.43 5.47
N LEU A 111 0.75 -6.20 6.46
CA LEU A 111 2.02 -6.92 6.46
C LEU A 111 1.82 -8.36 5.99
N VAL A 112 2.43 -8.68 4.86
CA VAL A 112 2.42 -10.02 4.26
C VAL A 112 3.79 -10.66 4.42
N ASP A 113 3.81 -11.91 4.86
CA ASP A 113 5.06 -12.66 5.04
C ASP A 113 5.63 -13.19 3.70
N PRO A 114 6.89 -13.67 3.69
CA PRO A 114 7.51 -14.21 2.47
C PRO A 114 6.78 -15.40 1.82
N ARG A 115 5.87 -16.06 2.56
CA ARG A 115 5.02 -17.17 2.09
C ARG A 115 3.68 -16.66 1.52
N GLY A 116 3.44 -15.35 1.53
CA GLY A 116 2.21 -14.75 1.00
C GLY A 116 1.05 -14.70 1.99
N ARG A 117 1.31 -14.88 3.29
CA ARG A 117 0.26 -14.85 4.32
C ARG A 117 0.16 -13.46 4.92
N LEU A 118 -1.05 -12.92 5.04
CA LEU A 118 -1.33 -11.72 5.83
C LEU A 118 -1.10 -12.05 7.31
N VAL A 119 -0.15 -11.37 7.96
CA VAL A 119 0.23 -11.67 9.36
C VAL A 119 -0.07 -10.53 10.33
N GLN A 120 -0.30 -9.32 9.84
CA GLN A 120 -0.65 -8.16 10.66
C GLN A 120 -1.27 -7.05 9.81
N ILE A 121 -2.21 -6.30 10.40
CA ILE A 121 -2.79 -5.08 9.82
C ILE A 121 -2.49 -3.94 10.81
N PHE A 122 -2.10 -2.79 10.28
CA PHE A 122 -1.84 -1.58 11.03
C PHE A 122 -2.80 -0.49 10.56
N ASP A 123 -3.38 0.24 11.51
CA ASP A 123 -4.11 1.47 11.22
C ASP A 123 -3.19 2.50 10.58
N GLU A 124 -3.77 3.45 9.85
CA GLU A 124 -3.04 4.60 9.32
C GLU A 124 -2.44 5.47 10.43
N ASN A 125 -1.46 6.30 10.06
CA ASN A 125 -0.66 7.18 10.90
C ASN A 125 0.31 6.48 11.84
N ALA A 126 0.82 5.30 11.47
CA ALA A 126 1.71 4.51 12.32
C ALA A 126 3.01 3.98 11.65
N PRO A 127 3.71 4.74 10.79
CA PRO A 127 4.84 4.23 10.02
C PRO A 127 6.00 3.71 10.89
N ASP A 128 6.25 4.32 12.05
CA ASP A 128 7.26 3.84 13.00
C ASP A 128 6.92 2.47 13.60
N LEU A 129 5.65 2.23 13.91
CA LEU A 129 5.19 0.95 14.46
C LEU A 129 5.31 -0.14 13.39
N VAL A 130 4.91 0.17 12.16
CA VAL A 130 5.07 -0.71 11.00
C VAL A 130 6.54 -1.05 10.77
N GLY A 131 7.41 -0.04 10.70
CA GLY A 131 8.85 -0.23 10.49
C GLY A 131 9.49 -1.11 11.57
N LYS A 132 9.23 -0.82 12.85
CA LYS A 132 9.69 -1.65 13.99
C LYS A 132 9.17 -3.09 13.91
N ALA A 133 7.93 -3.28 13.49
CA ALA A 133 7.33 -4.60 13.37
C ALA A 133 7.97 -5.45 12.26
N VAL A 134 8.35 -4.82 11.14
CA VAL A 134 9.08 -5.49 10.04
C VAL A 134 10.52 -5.80 10.48
N LEU A 135 11.23 -4.83 11.06
CA LEU A 135 12.62 -5.02 11.49
C LEU A 135 12.76 -6.14 12.52
N ARG A 136 11.83 -6.24 13.49
CA ARG A 136 11.81 -7.36 14.47
C ARG A 136 11.64 -8.73 13.82
N ARG A 137 10.91 -8.82 12.71
CA ARG A 137 10.69 -10.08 11.98
C ARG A 137 11.86 -10.45 11.08
N LEU A 138 12.60 -9.46 10.58
CA LEU A 138 13.83 -9.68 9.80
C LEU A 138 15.02 -10.13 10.65
N ALA A 139 14.97 -9.91 11.96
CA ALA A 139 16.01 -10.29 12.91
C ALA A 139 15.84 -11.70 13.50
N GLN A 140 14.72 -12.37 13.20
CA GLN A 140 14.43 -13.76 13.58
C GLN A 140 14.85 -14.69 12.45
#